data_AF-A0AAN8MLM4-F1
#
_entry.id   AF-A0AAN8MLM4-F1
#
_cell.length_a   1.000
_cell.length_b   1.000
_cell.length_c   1.000
_cell.angle_alpha   90.00
_cell.angle_beta   90.00
_cell.angle_gamma   90.00
#
_symmetry.space_group_name_H-M   'P 1'
#
loop_
_entity.id
_entity.type
_entity.pdbx_description
1 polymer ?
#
loop_
_entity_poly.entity_id
_entity_poly.type
_entity_poly.pdbx_seq_one_letter_code
_entity_poly.pdbx_strand_id
1 'polypeptide(L)'
;MPPDGPEVGYGSFHQQYWLDGRIVAVGVVDILPTCVSSVYLYYHPDFASLSLGSYSALREVAFTRQLQKQSPKLCYYYLGFYIHSCPKMRYKGQYQPSDLLCPETYVFVPIERCIPSLEQTLYARFNQEPDAGDTHVLKDLGRALVLYRRTVMSYAAYAHKRKGSNDEAEVEQYAGLVGQVCAERILLYRA
;
A
#
# COMPACT_ATOMS: atom_id res chain seq x y z
N MET A 1 -16.72 7.15 -15.99
CA MET A 1 -15.35 6.78 -15.61
C MET A 1 -14.47 8.03 -15.67
N PRO A 2 -13.40 8.14 -14.87
CA PRO A 2 -12.41 9.18 -15.07
C PRO A 2 -11.91 9.10 -16.53
N PRO A 3 -11.72 10.23 -17.22
CA PRO A 3 -11.31 10.23 -18.63
C PRO A 3 -9.97 9.52 -18.88
N ASP A 4 -9.14 9.39 -17.83
CA ASP A 4 -7.80 8.80 -17.89
C ASP A 4 -7.73 7.37 -17.33
N GLY A 5 -8.87 6.74 -17.04
CA GLY A 5 -8.93 5.39 -16.46
C GLY A 5 -8.84 4.27 -17.51
N PRO A 6 -8.38 3.06 -17.13
CA PRO A 6 -8.45 1.91 -18.03
C PRO A 6 -9.90 1.52 -18.32
N GLU A 7 -10.17 0.92 -19.48
CA GLU A 7 -11.52 0.53 -19.91
C GLU A 7 -12.23 -0.40 -18.92
N VAL A 8 -11.46 -1.25 -18.23
CA VAL A 8 -11.96 -2.17 -17.19
C VAL A 8 -12.39 -1.45 -15.91
N GLY A 9 -12.00 -0.19 -15.72
CA GLY A 9 -12.23 0.59 -14.51
C GLY A 9 -11.23 0.32 -13.40
N TYR A 10 -11.43 1.02 -12.27
CA TYR A 10 -10.66 0.84 -11.04
C TYR A 10 -11.46 0.00 -10.03
N GLY A 11 -10.76 -0.70 -9.14
CA GLY A 11 -11.36 -1.53 -8.09
C GLY A 11 -10.79 -2.95 -8.07
N SER A 12 -11.51 -3.86 -7.43
CA SER A 12 -11.08 -5.25 -7.22
C SER A 12 -11.57 -6.19 -8.31
N PHE A 13 -10.69 -7.06 -8.79
CA PHE A 13 -10.94 -8.00 -9.87
C PHE A 13 -10.39 -9.39 -9.56
N HIS A 14 -10.94 -10.41 -10.22
CA HIS A 14 -10.43 -11.78 -10.18
C HIS A 14 -9.77 -12.14 -11.51
N GLN A 15 -8.49 -12.52 -11.47
CA GLN A 15 -7.77 -13.14 -12.58
C GLN A 15 -7.90 -14.66 -12.46
N GLN A 16 -8.55 -15.28 -13.44
CA GLN A 16 -8.75 -16.73 -13.46
C GLN A 16 -7.73 -17.40 -14.38
N TYR A 17 -7.09 -18.45 -13.89
CA TYR A 17 -6.16 -19.27 -14.66
C TYR A 17 -6.84 -20.59 -14.99
N TRP A 18 -7.03 -20.85 -16.28
CA TRP A 18 -7.73 -22.01 -16.78
C TRP A 18 -6.76 -22.98 -17.45
N LEU A 19 -6.92 -24.27 -17.19
CA LEU A 19 -6.21 -25.37 -17.84
C LEU A 19 -7.20 -26.49 -18.12
N ASP A 20 -7.28 -26.92 -19.38
CA ASP A 20 -8.17 -28.00 -19.83
C ASP A 20 -9.63 -27.86 -19.35
N GLY A 21 -10.15 -26.63 -19.42
CA GLY A 21 -11.53 -26.32 -19.02
C GLY A 21 -11.76 -26.23 -17.51
N ARG A 22 -10.71 -26.26 -16.68
CA ARG A 22 -10.80 -26.14 -15.22
C ARG A 22 -10.05 -24.91 -14.72
N ILE A 23 -10.62 -24.22 -13.73
CA ILE A 23 -9.89 -23.15 -13.01
C ILE A 23 -8.87 -23.81 -12.09
N VAL A 24 -7.59 -23.52 -12.30
CA VAL A 24 -6.48 -24.06 -11.49
C VAL A 24 -5.94 -23.04 -10.49
N ALA A 25 -6.14 -21.74 -10.74
CA ALA A 25 -5.79 -20.67 -9.81
C ALA A 25 -6.70 -19.46 -9.98
N VAL A 26 -6.78 -18.64 -8.93
CA VAL A 26 -7.43 -17.34 -8.93
C VAL A 26 -6.54 -16.32 -8.23
N GLY A 27 -6.18 -15.26 -8.94
CA GLY A 27 -5.56 -14.07 -8.38
C GLY A 27 -6.61 -13.01 -8.08
N VAL A 28 -6.54 -12.39 -6.91
CA VAL A 28 -7.32 -11.21 -6.52
C VAL A 28 -6.42 -10.01 -6.68
N VAL A 29 -6.80 -9.07 -7.54
CA VAL A 29 -6.01 -7.88 -7.86
C VAL A 29 -6.85 -6.61 -7.73
N ASP A 30 -6.24 -5.54 -7.26
CA ASP A 30 -6.83 -4.20 -7.30
C ASP A 30 -6.19 -3.38 -8.41
N ILE A 31 -7.02 -2.77 -9.26
CA ILE A 31 -6.58 -1.79 -10.25
C ILE A 31 -6.77 -0.41 -9.64
N LEU A 32 -5.66 0.27 -9.40
CA LEU A 32 -5.59 1.59 -8.79
C LEU A 32 -5.10 2.63 -9.81
N PRO A 33 -5.25 3.95 -9.53
CA PRO A 33 -4.85 4.99 -10.47
C PRO A 33 -3.37 4.94 -10.91
N THR A 34 -2.48 4.40 -10.08
CA THR A 34 -1.04 4.34 -10.36
C THR A 34 -0.48 2.93 -10.46
N CYS A 35 -1.22 1.89 -10.05
CA CYS A 35 -0.70 0.54 -10.02
C CYS A 35 -1.76 -0.56 -10.18
N VAL A 36 -1.30 -1.77 -10.52
CA VAL A 36 -2.01 -3.01 -10.21
C VAL A 36 -1.44 -3.57 -8.91
N SER A 37 -2.28 -3.89 -7.95
CA SER A 37 -1.90 -4.46 -6.65
C SER A 37 -2.33 -5.91 -6.55
N SER A 38 -1.38 -6.80 -6.32
CA SER A 38 -1.63 -8.22 -6.03
C SER A 38 -2.10 -8.35 -4.58
N VAL A 39 -3.31 -8.88 -4.36
CA VAL A 39 -3.91 -9.00 -3.03
C VAL A 39 -3.80 -10.43 -2.52
N TYR A 40 -4.35 -11.39 -3.26
CA TYR A 40 -4.32 -12.80 -2.93
C TYR A 40 -4.11 -13.66 -4.16
N LEU A 41 -3.45 -14.79 -3.97
CA LEU A 41 -3.42 -15.86 -4.96
C LEU A 41 -3.66 -17.18 -4.26
N TYR A 42 -4.63 -17.93 -4.76
CA TYR A 42 -4.89 -19.30 -4.32
C TYR A 42 -5.04 -20.20 -5.54
N TYR A 43 -4.62 -21.45 -5.39
CA TYR A 43 -4.58 -22.40 -6.47
C TYR A 43 -4.82 -23.82 -5.97
N HIS A 44 -5.22 -24.69 -6.89
CA HIS A 44 -5.51 -26.08 -6.58
C HIS A 44 -4.20 -26.84 -6.26
N PRO A 45 -4.10 -27.57 -5.14
CA PRO A 45 -2.85 -28.17 -4.66
C PRO A 45 -2.14 -29.10 -5.65
N ASP A 46 -2.89 -29.83 -6.48
CA ASP A 46 -2.36 -30.71 -7.53
C ASP A 46 -1.42 -29.98 -8.52
N PHE A 47 -1.53 -28.65 -8.62
CA PHE A 47 -0.72 -27.82 -9.51
C PHE A 47 0.40 -27.07 -8.78
N ALA A 48 0.71 -27.43 -7.52
CA ALA A 48 1.76 -26.77 -6.74
C ALA A 48 3.15 -26.81 -7.41
N SER A 49 3.43 -27.84 -8.21
CA SER A 49 4.67 -27.98 -8.98
C SER A 49 4.83 -26.92 -10.08
N LEU A 50 3.74 -26.26 -10.50
CA LEU A 50 3.75 -25.27 -11.58
C LEU A 50 4.20 -23.87 -11.13
N SER A 51 4.51 -23.67 -9.84
CA SER A 51 4.96 -22.38 -9.31
C SER A 51 4.01 -21.22 -9.66
N LEU A 52 2.71 -21.45 -9.48
CA LEU A 52 1.66 -20.53 -9.93
C LEU A 52 1.77 -19.12 -9.34
N GLY A 53 2.39 -18.96 -8.16
CA GLY A 53 2.76 -17.66 -7.60
C GLY A 53 3.68 -16.82 -8.49
N SER A 54 4.74 -17.43 -8.99
CA SER A 54 5.68 -16.76 -9.89
C SER A 54 5.06 -16.48 -11.25
N TYR A 55 4.22 -17.39 -11.75
CA TYR A 55 3.51 -17.22 -13.00
C TYR A 55 2.48 -16.08 -12.93
N SER A 56 1.68 -16.02 -11.85
CA SER A 56 0.70 -14.94 -11.61
C SER A 56 1.40 -13.59 -11.58
N ALA A 57 2.52 -13.46 -10.86
CA ALA A 57 3.29 -12.22 -10.82
C ALA A 57 3.76 -11.77 -12.22
N LEU A 58 4.26 -12.68 -13.07
CA LEU A 58 4.64 -12.34 -14.45
C LEU A 58 3.44 -11.90 -15.29
N ARG A 59 2.28 -12.54 -15.11
CA ARG A 59 1.04 -12.16 -15.79
C ARG A 59 0.52 -10.80 -15.33
N GLU A 60 0.63 -10.50 -14.04
CA GLU A 60 0.23 -9.21 -13.46
C GLU A 60 1.18 -8.07 -13.91
N VAL A 61 2.49 -8.33 -14.03
CA VAL A 61 3.44 -7.39 -14.67
C VAL A 61 3.04 -7.12 -16.12
N ALA A 62 2.75 -8.18 -16.90
CA ALA A 62 2.32 -8.02 -18.29
C ALA A 62 0.99 -7.25 -18.40
N PHE A 63 0.05 -7.52 -17.50
CA PHE A 63 -1.23 -6.84 -17.42
C PHE A 63 -1.08 -5.36 -17.06
N THR A 64 -0.23 -5.04 -16.08
CA THR A 64 0.12 -3.65 -15.72
C THR A 64 0.62 -2.87 -16.94
N ARG A 65 1.54 -3.46 -17.72
CA ARG A 65 2.05 -2.85 -18.95
C ARG A 65 0.99 -2.67 -20.03
N GLN A 66 -0.02 -3.54 -20.08
CA GLN A 66 -1.15 -3.39 -20.98
C GLN A 66 -2.03 -2.22 -20.56
N LEU A 67 -2.38 -2.12 -19.28
CA LEU A 67 -3.20 -1.03 -18.74
C LEU A 67 -2.50 0.32 -18.85
N GLN A 68 -1.17 0.35 -18.69
CA GLN A 68 -0.36 1.57 -18.86
C GLN A 68 -0.56 2.24 -20.22
N LYS A 69 -0.82 1.46 -21.28
CA LYS A 69 -1.09 2.00 -22.62
C LYS A 69 -2.37 2.84 -22.68
N GLN A 70 -3.32 2.56 -21.80
CA GLN A 70 -4.59 3.28 -21.68
C GLN A 70 -4.50 4.38 -20.60
N SER A 71 -3.79 4.11 -19.50
CA SER A 71 -3.62 5.03 -18.37
C SER A 71 -2.13 5.19 -18.05
N PRO A 72 -1.43 6.20 -18.61
CA PRO A 72 0.03 6.34 -18.48
C PRO A 72 0.55 6.43 -17.04
N LYS A 73 -0.30 6.88 -16.10
CA LYS A 73 0.02 6.95 -14.66
C LYS A 73 0.03 5.57 -13.99
N LEU A 74 -0.69 4.60 -14.54
CA LEU A 74 -0.73 3.22 -14.06
C LEU A 74 0.49 2.47 -14.59
N CYS A 75 1.62 2.67 -13.93
CA CYS A 75 2.91 2.15 -14.37
C CYS A 75 3.61 1.25 -13.34
N TYR A 76 3.02 1.09 -12.15
CA TYR A 76 3.58 0.28 -11.08
C TYR A 76 2.83 -1.04 -10.89
N TYR A 77 3.56 -2.08 -10.51
CA TYR A 77 2.99 -3.34 -10.04
C TYR A 77 3.37 -3.53 -8.59
N TYR A 78 2.37 -3.58 -7.71
CA TYR A 78 2.56 -3.79 -6.29
C TYR A 78 2.38 -5.28 -5.95
N LEU A 79 3.50 -5.98 -5.81
CA LEU A 79 3.57 -7.43 -5.51
C LEU A 79 3.32 -7.75 -4.03
N GLY A 80 2.94 -6.76 -3.23
CA GLY A 80 2.72 -6.87 -1.79
C GLY A 80 4.01 -6.90 -0.98
N PHE A 81 3.89 -7.24 0.30
CA PHE A 81 5.00 -7.26 1.24
C PHE A 81 6.15 -8.16 0.78
N TYR A 82 7.37 -7.78 1.19
CA TYR A 82 8.60 -8.55 1.05
C TYR A 82 9.26 -8.71 2.42
N ILE A 83 9.46 -9.95 2.85
CA ILE A 83 10.18 -10.29 4.08
C ILE A 83 11.41 -11.09 3.66
N HIS A 84 12.57 -10.48 3.77
CA HIS A 84 13.83 -11.03 3.24
C HIS A 84 14.21 -12.39 3.86
N SER A 85 13.93 -12.56 5.15
CA SER A 85 14.17 -13.80 5.90
C SER A 85 13.16 -14.92 5.61
N CYS A 86 12.06 -14.64 4.89
CA CYS A 86 11.02 -15.63 4.58
C CYS A 86 11.32 -16.33 3.24
N PRO A 87 11.63 -17.65 3.22
CA PRO A 87 11.93 -18.37 1.98
C PRO A 87 10.80 -18.30 0.94
N LYS A 88 9.54 -18.33 1.39
CA LYS A 88 8.36 -18.24 0.52
C LYS A 88 8.20 -16.88 -0.17
N MET A 89 8.89 -15.84 0.31
CA MET A 89 8.80 -14.48 -0.23
C MET A 89 10.07 -14.06 -0.98
N ARG A 90 11.16 -14.84 -0.90
CA ARG A 90 12.43 -14.56 -1.59
C ARG A 90 12.26 -14.38 -3.10
N TYR A 91 11.34 -15.11 -3.74
CA TYR A 91 11.08 -14.99 -5.18
C TYR A 91 10.67 -13.57 -5.59
N LYS A 92 9.99 -12.82 -4.72
CA LYS A 92 9.56 -11.44 -5.01
C LYS A 92 10.73 -10.50 -5.25
N GLY A 93 11.89 -10.75 -4.62
CA GLY A 93 13.08 -9.94 -4.80
C GLY A 93 13.84 -10.22 -6.09
N GLN A 94 13.40 -11.20 -6.90
CA GLN A 94 14.04 -11.56 -8.17
C GLN A 94 13.50 -10.75 -9.36
N TYR A 95 12.39 -10.03 -9.18
CA TYR A 95 11.81 -9.19 -10.23
C TYR A 95 12.53 -7.85 -10.32
N GLN A 96 12.84 -7.44 -11.55
CA GLN A 96 13.66 -6.25 -11.81
C GLN A 96 13.10 -5.41 -12.98
N PRO A 97 13.14 -4.07 -12.88
CA PRO A 97 13.50 -3.28 -11.68
C PRO A 97 12.46 -3.42 -10.54
N SER A 98 12.87 -3.31 -9.28
CA SER A 98 11.94 -3.24 -8.14
C SER A 98 12.45 -2.40 -6.97
N ASP A 99 11.52 -1.88 -6.18
CA ASP A 99 11.78 -1.02 -5.03
C ASP A 99 11.17 -1.59 -3.75
N LEU A 100 11.80 -1.33 -2.60
CA LEU A 100 11.25 -1.54 -1.27
C LEU A 100 10.92 -0.21 -0.61
N LEU A 101 9.83 -0.18 0.16
CA LEU A 101 9.46 0.98 0.96
C LEU A 101 10.35 1.05 2.21
N CYS A 102 11.06 2.16 2.40
CA CYS A 102 11.83 2.41 3.62
C CYS A 102 10.89 2.43 4.85
N PRO A 103 11.18 1.63 5.90
CA PRO A 103 10.28 1.54 7.07
C PRO A 103 10.23 2.81 7.93
N GLU A 104 11.17 3.73 7.77
CA GLU A 104 11.26 4.95 8.58
C GLU A 104 10.82 6.21 7.85
N THR A 105 11.14 6.30 6.55
CA THR A 105 10.92 7.53 5.77
C THR A 105 9.82 7.38 4.72
N TYR A 106 9.29 6.15 4.52
CA TYR A 106 8.26 5.84 3.52
C TYR A 106 8.61 6.25 2.08
N VAL A 107 9.91 6.25 1.76
CA VAL A 107 10.43 6.47 0.41
C VAL A 107 10.75 5.11 -0.21
N PHE A 108 10.39 4.93 -1.48
CA PHE A 108 10.77 3.74 -2.25
C PHE A 108 12.26 3.79 -2.62
N VAL A 109 12.99 2.71 -2.34
CA VAL A 109 14.42 2.56 -2.59
C VAL A 109 14.66 1.30 -3.42
N PRO A 110 15.51 1.34 -4.46
CA PRO A 110 15.82 0.15 -5.27
C PRO A 110 16.27 -1.04 -4.42
N ILE A 111 15.73 -2.22 -4.70
CA ILE A 111 15.95 -3.40 -3.85
C ILE A 111 17.42 -3.80 -3.76
N GLU A 112 18.23 -3.54 -4.80
CA GLU A 112 19.67 -3.83 -4.82
C GLU A 112 20.41 -3.07 -3.71
N ARG A 113 19.93 -1.88 -3.36
CA ARG A 113 20.49 -1.06 -2.27
C ARG A 113 20.00 -1.52 -0.90
N CYS A 114 18.89 -2.23 -0.83
CA CYS A 114 18.28 -2.69 0.41
C CYS A 114 18.81 -4.05 0.87
N ILE A 115 19.08 -4.97 -0.08
CA ILE A 115 19.50 -6.35 0.21
C ILE A 115 20.75 -6.43 1.12
N PRO A 116 21.84 -5.68 0.89
CA PRO A 116 23.04 -5.78 1.74
C PRO A 116 22.76 -5.55 3.23
N SER A 117 21.85 -4.63 3.56
CA SER A 117 21.47 -4.34 4.94
C SER A 117 20.55 -5.42 5.52
N LEU A 118 19.68 -6.00 4.69
CA LEU A 118 18.74 -7.06 5.09
C LEU A 118 19.42 -8.42 5.32
N GLU A 119 20.57 -8.68 4.70
CA GLU A 119 21.39 -9.87 4.98
C GLU A 119 22.12 -9.75 6.34
N GLN A 120 22.33 -8.54 6.85
CA GLN A 120 23.00 -8.30 8.13
C GLN A 120 22.02 -8.20 9.31
N THR A 121 20.85 -7.63 9.08
CA THR A 121 19.88 -7.29 10.13
C THR A 121 18.45 -7.53 9.66
N LEU A 122 17.57 -7.96 10.58
CA LEU A 122 16.15 -8.16 10.27
C LEU A 122 15.40 -6.84 9.99
N TYR A 123 15.90 -5.74 10.55
CA TYR A 123 15.36 -4.40 10.39
C TYR A 123 16.48 -3.47 9.93
N ALA A 124 16.26 -2.79 8.80
CA ALA A 124 17.21 -1.85 8.24
C ALA A 124 16.48 -0.64 7.67
N ARG A 125 16.99 0.56 7.98
CA ARG A 125 16.63 1.80 7.29
C ARG A 125 17.26 1.78 5.89
N PHE A 126 16.46 2.00 4.85
CA PHE A 126 16.94 1.98 3.47
C PHE A 126 17.35 3.35 2.95
N ASN A 127 16.67 4.41 3.37
CA ASN A 127 17.00 5.78 2.97
C ASN A 127 18.30 6.23 3.66
N GLN A 128 19.30 6.59 2.85
CA GLN A 128 20.64 6.97 3.30
C GLN A 128 20.75 8.44 3.72
N GLU A 129 19.71 9.25 3.47
CA GLU A 129 19.65 10.64 3.96
C GLU A 129 19.47 10.64 5.49
N PRO A 130 20.46 11.14 6.28
CA PRO A 130 20.42 11.01 7.75
C PRO A 130 19.26 11.78 8.38
N ASP A 131 19.00 13.00 7.89
CA ASP A 131 17.99 13.91 8.44
C ASP A 131 16.59 13.69 7.86
N ALA A 132 16.44 12.74 6.93
CA ALA A 132 15.14 12.39 6.38
C ALA A 132 14.28 11.70 7.45
N GLY A 133 13.04 12.17 7.62
CA GLY A 133 12.04 11.55 8.47
C GLY A 133 10.80 11.17 7.69
N ASP A 134 9.77 10.72 8.41
CA ASP A 134 8.44 10.58 7.83
C ASP A 134 7.88 11.96 7.44
N THR A 135 7.66 12.18 6.15
CA THR A 135 7.07 13.43 5.63
C THR A 135 5.60 13.61 6.03
N HIS A 136 4.94 12.53 6.44
CA HIS A 136 3.55 12.48 6.87
C HIS A 136 3.36 12.65 8.38
N VAL A 137 4.44 12.87 9.14
CA VAL A 137 4.35 13.07 10.59
C VAL A 137 3.35 14.17 10.94
N LEU A 138 2.68 14.03 12.07
CA LEU A 138 1.77 15.04 12.61
C LEU A 138 2.52 16.36 12.84
N LYS A 139 2.04 17.44 12.25
CA LYS A 139 2.60 18.80 12.39
C LYS A 139 1.67 19.75 13.15
N ASP A 140 0.37 19.54 13.01
CA ASP A 140 -0.67 20.37 13.59
C ASP A 140 -1.89 19.52 13.93
N LEU A 141 -2.00 19.18 15.23
CA LEU A 141 -3.14 18.45 15.79
C LEU A 141 -4.46 19.20 15.58
N GLY A 142 -4.42 20.54 15.60
CA GLY A 142 -5.60 21.40 15.48
C GLY A 142 -6.32 21.26 14.15
N ARG A 143 -5.63 20.79 13.10
CA ARG A 143 -6.18 20.54 11.75
C ARG A 143 -6.83 19.18 11.57
N ALA A 144 -6.68 18.25 12.52
CA ALA A 144 -7.35 16.96 12.47
C ALA A 144 -8.88 17.15 12.38
N LEU A 145 -9.55 16.37 11.54
CA LEU A 145 -11.00 16.46 11.38
C LEU A 145 -11.72 15.58 12.39
N VAL A 146 -12.67 16.20 13.10
CA VAL A 146 -13.53 15.55 14.08
C VAL A 146 -14.98 15.64 13.63
N LEU A 147 -15.69 14.51 13.72
CA LEU A 147 -17.13 14.44 13.58
C LEU A 147 -17.76 14.43 14.98
N TYR A 148 -18.37 15.57 15.37
CA TYR A 148 -19.02 15.73 16.66
C TYR A 148 -20.45 16.23 16.47
N ARG A 149 -21.44 15.53 17.07
CA ARG A 149 -22.87 15.87 16.96
C ARG A 149 -23.33 16.12 15.52
N ARG A 150 -22.93 15.24 14.59
CA ARG A 150 -23.23 15.32 13.14
C ARG A 150 -22.65 16.55 12.44
N THR A 151 -21.71 17.25 13.05
CA THR A 151 -20.98 18.36 12.43
C THR A 151 -19.51 18.01 12.31
N VAL A 152 -18.96 18.20 11.11
CA VAL A 152 -17.52 18.09 10.87
C VAL A 152 -16.85 19.41 11.24
N MET A 153 -15.78 19.36 12.02
CA MET A 153 -14.98 20.54 12.37
C MET A 153 -13.53 20.14 12.63
N SER A 154 -12.63 21.13 12.66
CA SER A 154 -11.25 20.89 13.07
C SER A 154 -11.17 20.61 14.57
N TYR A 155 -10.14 19.89 15.01
CA TYR A 155 -9.91 19.60 16.42
C TYR A 155 -9.76 20.89 17.24
N ALA A 156 -9.11 21.92 16.70
CA ALA A 156 -9.03 23.22 17.36
C ALA A 156 -10.43 23.82 17.67
N ALA A 157 -11.34 23.80 16.69
CA ALA A 157 -12.70 24.29 16.88
C ALA A 157 -13.51 23.43 17.86
N TYR A 158 -13.28 22.12 17.86
CA TYR A 158 -13.87 21.18 18.81
C TYR A 158 -13.38 21.42 20.25
N ALA A 159 -12.06 21.57 20.46
CA ALA A 159 -11.44 21.79 21.75
C ALA A 159 -11.90 23.13 22.39
N HIS A 160 -12.02 24.19 21.58
CA HIS A 160 -12.60 25.46 22.02
C HIS A 160 -14.05 25.32 22.48
N LYS A 161 -14.87 24.53 21.79
CA LYS A 161 -16.28 24.28 22.18
C LYS A 161 -16.42 23.48 23.47
N ARG A 162 -15.48 22.57 23.76
CA ARG A 162 -15.52 21.72 24.96
C ARG A 162 -14.80 22.30 26.19
N LYS A 163 -14.28 23.54 26.15
CA LYS A 163 -13.49 24.17 27.25
C LYS A 163 -12.39 23.24 27.78
N GLY A 164 -11.54 22.73 26.88
CA GLY A 164 -10.48 21.77 27.22
C GLY A 164 -11.06 20.38 27.39
N SER A 165 -11.13 19.63 26.29
CA SER A 165 -11.59 18.25 26.32
C SER A 165 -10.49 17.33 26.89
N ASN A 166 -10.91 16.32 27.67
CA ASN A 166 -10.00 15.35 28.27
C ASN A 166 -9.49 14.30 27.25
N ASP A 167 -9.72 14.51 25.95
CA ASP A 167 -9.42 13.56 24.86
C ASP A 167 -8.22 13.97 24.00
N GLU A 168 -7.51 15.06 24.33
CA GLU A 168 -6.37 15.56 23.55
C GLU A 168 -5.30 14.50 23.33
N ALA A 169 -4.91 13.77 24.37
CA ALA A 169 -3.95 12.68 24.28
C ALA A 169 -4.42 11.55 23.33
N GLU A 170 -5.73 11.26 23.30
CA GLU A 170 -6.31 10.26 22.40
C GLU A 170 -6.31 10.76 20.95
N VAL A 171 -6.64 12.03 20.73
CA VAL A 171 -6.62 12.64 19.39
C VAL A 171 -5.19 12.75 18.89
N GLU A 172 -4.23 13.08 19.75
CA GLU A 172 -2.81 13.13 19.43
C GLU A 172 -2.27 11.74 19.07
N GLN A 173 -2.61 10.72 19.87
CA GLN A 173 -2.25 9.34 19.56
C GLN A 173 -2.84 8.91 18.21
N TYR A 174 -4.11 9.18 17.96
CA TYR A 174 -4.75 8.89 16.68
C TYR A 174 -4.04 9.60 15.51
N ALA A 175 -3.86 10.91 15.63
CA ALA A 175 -3.32 11.74 14.56
C ALA A 175 -1.83 11.43 14.31
N GLY A 176 -1.10 11.03 15.34
CA GLY A 176 0.26 10.50 15.23
C GLY A 176 0.35 9.16 14.51
N LEU A 177 -0.63 8.27 14.70
CA LEU A 177 -0.68 6.97 14.01
C LEU A 177 -1.05 7.09 12.53
N VAL A 178 -1.99 7.98 12.18
CA VAL A 178 -2.44 8.13 10.79
C VAL A 178 -1.62 9.13 9.97
N GLY A 179 -0.89 10.03 10.66
CA GLY A 179 -0.16 11.13 10.05
C GLY A 179 -1.05 12.32 9.65
N GLN A 180 -0.44 13.47 9.39
CA GLN A 180 -1.13 14.74 9.13
C GLN A 180 -2.12 14.65 7.96
N VAL A 181 -1.70 14.04 6.83
CA VAL A 181 -2.50 13.98 5.60
C VAL A 181 -3.80 13.21 5.84
N CYS A 182 -3.73 12.09 6.55
CA CYS A 182 -4.90 11.28 6.86
C CYS A 182 -5.76 11.92 7.93
N ALA A 183 -5.17 12.52 8.97
CA ALA A 183 -5.90 13.24 10.02
C ALA A 183 -6.76 14.39 9.46
N GLU A 184 -6.36 15.00 8.33
CA GLU A 184 -7.11 16.05 7.64
C GLU A 184 -8.19 15.54 6.68
N ARG A 185 -8.28 14.22 6.45
CA ARG A 185 -9.18 13.60 5.45
C ARG A 185 -10.13 12.57 6.05
N ILE A 186 -9.71 11.90 7.11
CA ILE A 186 -10.49 10.90 7.85
C ILE A 186 -11.15 11.61 9.02
N LEU A 187 -12.43 11.29 9.25
CA LEU A 187 -13.19 11.86 10.34
C LEU A 187 -13.00 11.03 11.62
N LEU A 188 -12.38 11.62 12.64
CA LEU A 188 -12.36 11.05 13.97
C LEU A 188 -13.72 11.26 14.63
N TYR A 189 -14.44 10.17 14.89
CA TYR A 189 -15.75 10.25 15.53
C TYR A 189 -15.64 10.56 17.02
N ARG A 190 -16.44 11.53 17.49
CA ARG A 190 -16.59 11.89 18.91
C ARG A 190 -18.06 12.03 19.27
N ALA A 191 -18.44 11.36 20.37
CA ALA A 191 -19.78 11.43 20.95
C ALA A 191 -19.95 12.65 21.88
#